data_AF-A0A0B2RY86-F1
#
_entry.id   AF-A0A0B2RY86-F1
#
_cell.length_a   1.000
_cell.length_b   1.000
_cell.length_c   1.000
_cell.angle_alpha   90.00
_cell.angle_beta   90.00
_cell.angle_gamma   90.00
#
_symmetry.space_group_name_H-M   'P 1'
#
loop_
_entity.id
_entity.type
_entity.pdbx_description
1 polymer ?
#
loop_
_entity_poly.entity_id
_entity_poly.type
_entity_poly.pdbx_seq_one_letter_code
_entity_poly.pdbx_strand_id
1 'polypeptide(L)'
;MARLSNYLILVAFFVATTIATISATENETLSQCGKYMGAHCGKQVADKLRGSHIDTAISSDCCYKLLQTGYPCHTKYTLYVLLNRPELKHSNWTELFAKSDQIYHECDVLTSPGSIEFVAKCTENLGNECGEQVYNKLIHDGRITKPCCQELVKNGLQCHTAMVKSLIRIPEMRNANATELMKKNSLIFNHCLHV
;
A
#
# COMPACT_ATOMS: atom_id res chain seq x y z
N MET A 1 -17.59 -30.58 -20.60
CA MET A 1 -16.27 -30.52 -19.93
C MET A 1 -15.40 -29.45 -20.57
N ALA A 2 -15.64 -28.16 -20.26
CA ALA A 2 -14.88 -27.03 -20.82
C ALA A 2 -14.74 -25.86 -19.82
N ARG A 3 -14.86 -26.12 -18.50
CA ARG A 3 -14.77 -25.10 -17.46
C ARG A 3 -13.49 -25.15 -16.61
N LEU A 4 -12.72 -26.24 -16.66
CA LEU A 4 -11.42 -26.32 -15.97
C LEU A 4 -10.30 -25.55 -16.70
N SER A 5 -10.38 -25.40 -18.03
CA SER A 5 -9.31 -24.78 -18.84
C SER A 5 -9.14 -23.28 -18.56
N ASN A 6 -10.24 -22.54 -18.46
CA ASN A 6 -10.19 -21.09 -18.26
C ASN A 6 -9.73 -20.70 -16.85
N TYR A 7 -10.05 -21.52 -15.83
CA TYR A 7 -9.59 -21.28 -14.46
C TYR A 7 -8.08 -21.46 -14.33
N LEU A 8 -7.53 -22.53 -14.93
CA LEU A 8 -6.08 -22.76 -14.94
C LEU A 8 -5.32 -21.67 -15.69
N ILE A 9 -5.88 -21.15 -16.78
CA ILE A 9 -5.29 -20.03 -17.53
C ILE A 9 -5.31 -18.74 -16.70
N LEU A 10 -6.41 -18.43 -16.01
CA LEU A 10 -6.51 -17.25 -15.15
C LEU A 10 -5.55 -17.34 -13.96
N VAL A 11 -5.51 -18.49 -13.27
CA VAL A 11 -4.58 -18.72 -12.16
C VAL A 11 -3.12 -18.62 -12.65
N ALA A 12 -2.78 -19.18 -13.81
CA ALA A 12 -1.44 -19.04 -14.38
C ALA A 12 -1.10 -17.59 -14.73
N PHE A 13 -2.07 -16.78 -15.19
CA PHE A 13 -1.86 -15.36 -15.47
C PHE A 13 -1.64 -14.55 -14.18
N PHE A 14 -2.45 -14.79 -13.15
CA PHE A 14 -2.27 -14.17 -11.82
C PHE A 14 -0.96 -14.60 -11.15
N VAL A 15 -0.54 -15.86 -11.31
CA VAL A 15 0.75 -16.36 -10.81
C VAL A 15 1.91 -15.76 -11.62
N ALA A 16 1.79 -15.64 -12.94
CA ALA A 16 2.84 -15.03 -13.76
C ALA A 16 3.00 -13.52 -13.49
N THR A 17 1.91 -12.77 -13.31
CA THR A 17 1.97 -11.35 -12.94
C THR A 17 2.50 -11.15 -11.51
N THR A 18 2.12 -12.01 -10.56
CA THR A 18 2.69 -11.96 -9.21
C THR A 18 4.18 -12.32 -9.18
N ILE A 19 4.63 -13.32 -9.94
CA ILE A 19 6.07 -13.64 -10.05
C ILE A 19 6.86 -12.51 -10.72
N ALA A 20 6.32 -11.90 -11.79
CA ALA A 20 6.96 -10.78 -12.47
C ALA A 20 7.06 -9.53 -11.59
N THR A 21 6.05 -9.26 -10.76
CA THR A 21 6.06 -8.13 -9.81
C THR A 21 7.01 -8.38 -8.63
N ILE A 22 7.03 -9.60 -8.06
CA ILE A 22 7.98 -9.99 -7.01
C ILE A 22 9.42 -9.83 -7.53
N SER A 23 9.74 -10.39 -8.71
CA SER A 23 11.08 -10.27 -9.31
C SER A 23 11.48 -8.83 -9.67
N ALA A 24 10.54 -7.97 -10.02
CA ALA A 24 10.80 -6.55 -10.23
C ALA A 24 11.17 -5.80 -8.93
N THR A 25 10.51 -6.11 -7.81
CA THR A 25 10.81 -5.49 -6.50
C THR A 25 12.14 -5.94 -5.91
N GLU A 26 12.58 -7.17 -6.20
CA GLU A 26 13.90 -7.66 -5.76
C GLU A 26 15.07 -6.98 -6.49
N ASN A 27 14.84 -6.50 -7.72
CA ASN A 27 15.88 -5.92 -8.58
C ASN A 27 16.08 -4.39 -8.40
N GLU A 28 15.33 -3.75 -7.50
CA GLU A 28 15.46 -2.31 -7.24
C GLU A 28 16.80 -1.98 -6.56
N THR A 29 17.50 -0.97 -7.04
CA THR A 29 18.77 -0.49 -6.47
C THR A 29 18.54 0.39 -5.23
N LEU A 30 19.58 0.59 -4.42
CA LEU A 30 19.60 1.52 -3.28
C LEU A 30 19.08 2.92 -3.68
N SER A 31 19.56 3.43 -4.82
CA SER A 31 19.18 4.76 -5.33
C SER A 31 17.71 4.81 -5.75
N GLN A 32 17.19 3.75 -6.38
CA GLN A 32 15.77 3.68 -6.74
C GLN A 32 14.87 3.69 -5.51
N CYS A 33 15.22 2.90 -4.49
CA CYS A 33 14.51 2.90 -3.21
C CYS A 33 14.52 4.28 -2.54
N GLY A 34 15.67 4.97 -2.56
CA GLY A 34 15.77 6.38 -2.13
C GLY A 34 14.84 7.33 -2.91
N LYS A 35 14.72 7.15 -4.23
CA LYS A 35 13.85 7.97 -5.08
C LYS A 35 12.37 7.75 -4.79
N TYR A 36 11.92 6.52 -4.56
CA TYR A 36 10.52 6.23 -4.25
C TYR A 36 10.04 6.88 -2.95
N MET A 37 10.91 6.89 -1.92
CA MET A 37 10.61 7.59 -0.67
C MET A 37 10.49 9.10 -0.89
N GLY A 38 11.37 9.68 -1.70
CA GLY A 38 11.41 11.11 -1.96
C GLY A 38 11.87 11.93 -0.74
N ALA A 39 12.10 13.22 -0.95
CA ALA A 39 12.74 14.08 0.05
C ALA A 39 11.90 14.26 1.33
N HIS A 40 10.57 14.38 1.20
CA HIS A 40 9.69 14.64 2.34
C HIS A 40 9.56 13.44 3.28
N CYS A 41 9.16 12.28 2.76
CA CYS A 41 9.06 11.06 3.58
C CYS A 41 10.45 10.64 4.06
N GLY A 42 11.48 10.78 3.21
CA GLY A 42 12.83 10.43 3.62
C GLY A 42 13.41 11.31 4.73
N LYS A 43 12.99 12.57 4.83
CA LYS A 43 13.32 13.43 5.98
C LYS A 43 12.65 12.93 7.26
N GLN A 44 11.36 12.57 7.21
CA GLN A 44 10.64 12.05 8.38
C GLN A 44 11.29 10.77 8.93
N VAL A 45 11.63 9.82 8.05
CA VAL A 45 12.29 8.57 8.45
C VAL A 45 13.67 8.85 9.05
N ALA A 46 14.48 9.70 8.42
CA ALA A 46 15.79 10.06 8.96
C ALA A 46 15.71 10.77 10.32
N ASP A 47 14.75 11.71 10.48
CA ASP A 47 14.51 12.42 11.75
C ASP A 47 14.11 11.45 12.86
N LYS A 48 13.23 10.47 12.56
CA LYS A 48 12.82 9.44 13.51
C LYS A 48 13.96 8.46 13.85
N LEU A 49 14.75 8.03 12.86
CA LEU A 49 15.93 7.16 13.08
C LEU A 49 16.98 7.81 13.98
N ARG A 50 17.19 9.13 13.85
CA ARG A 50 18.14 9.88 14.67
C ARG A 50 17.72 9.94 16.16
N GLY A 51 16.45 9.73 16.48
CA GLY A 51 15.95 9.78 17.86
C GLY A 51 16.01 11.19 18.47
N SER A 52 15.61 12.21 17.70
CA SER A 52 15.55 13.58 18.21
C SER A 52 14.57 13.73 19.38
N HIS A 53 14.78 14.70 20.28
CA HIS A 53 13.88 15.00 21.40
C HIS A 53 12.43 15.38 20.98
N ILE A 54 12.20 15.59 19.68
CA ILE A 54 10.89 15.76 19.10
C ILE A 54 10.49 14.39 18.55
N ASP A 55 9.41 13.82 19.10
CA ASP A 55 8.76 12.64 18.52
C ASP A 55 8.16 13.02 17.16
N THR A 56 8.99 12.94 16.12
CA THR A 56 8.57 13.19 14.75
C THR A 56 7.73 12.01 14.29
N ALA A 57 6.41 12.17 14.39
CA ALA A 57 5.46 11.21 13.84
C ALA A 57 5.65 11.06 12.33
N ILE A 58 5.70 9.81 11.86
CA ILE A 58 5.65 9.49 10.43
C ILE A 58 4.20 9.69 9.95
N SER A 59 4.01 10.46 8.87
CA SER A 59 2.68 10.67 8.31
C SER A 59 2.12 9.39 7.70
N SER A 60 0.80 9.24 7.68
CA SER A 60 0.14 8.08 7.05
C SER A 60 0.53 7.93 5.57
N ASP A 61 0.66 9.04 4.84
CA ASP A 61 1.13 9.05 3.45
C ASP A 61 2.55 8.49 3.30
N CYS A 62 3.45 8.85 4.22
CA CYS A 62 4.81 8.31 4.25
C CYS A 62 4.81 6.82 4.62
N CYS A 63 3.95 6.40 5.55
CA CYS A 63 3.78 4.98 5.87
C CYS A 63 3.26 4.16 4.68
N TYR A 64 2.29 4.67 3.91
CA TYR A 64 1.85 4.01 2.70
C TYR A 64 2.98 3.91 1.66
N LYS A 65 3.75 4.98 1.44
CA LYS A 65 4.92 4.94 0.54
C LYS A 65 5.93 3.86 0.93
N LEU A 66 6.25 3.79 2.21
CA LEU A 66 7.19 2.81 2.77
C LEU A 66 6.69 1.38 2.55
N LEU A 67 5.39 1.15 2.70
CA LEU A 67 4.76 -0.16 2.48
C LEU A 67 4.62 -0.53 1.00
N GLN A 68 4.32 0.45 0.13
CA GLN A 68 4.21 0.26 -1.32
C GLN A 68 5.51 -0.24 -1.94
N THR A 69 6.67 0.17 -1.41
CA THR A 69 7.96 -0.32 -1.89
C THR A 69 8.33 -1.71 -1.35
N GLY A 70 7.61 -2.19 -0.34
CA GLY A 70 7.87 -3.46 0.32
C GLY A 70 9.12 -3.47 1.19
N TYR A 71 9.24 -4.54 1.98
CA TYR A 71 10.32 -4.72 2.94
C TYR A 71 11.74 -4.76 2.31
N PRO A 72 11.97 -5.44 1.17
CA PRO A 72 13.30 -5.44 0.55
C PRO A 72 13.79 -4.03 0.20
N CYS A 73 12.90 -3.17 -0.32
CA CYS A 73 13.24 -1.81 -0.66
C CYS A 73 13.35 -0.92 0.58
N HIS A 74 12.59 -1.19 1.64
CA HIS A 74 12.78 -0.56 2.94
C HIS A 74 14.20 -0.79 3.49
N THR A 75 14.69 -2.04 3.52
CA THR A 75 16.05 -2.33 4.00
C THR A 75 17.13 -1.64 3.15
N LYS A 76 16.96 -1.67 1.81
CA LYS A 76 17.84 -0.96 0.88
C LYS A 76 17.80 0.55 1.09
N TYR A 77 16.62 1.11 1.33
CA TYR A 77 16.44 2.53 1.63
C TYR A 77 17.15 2.94 2.92
N THR A 78 17.09 2.13 3.98
CA THR A 78 17.80 2.39 5.23
C THR A 78 19.31 2.43 5.02
N LEU A 79 19.85 1.50 4.23
CA LEU A 79 21.26 1.53 3.82
C LEU A 79 21.57 2.78 2.98
N TYR A 80 20.70 3.16 2.04
CA TYR A 80 20.85 4.38 1.26
C TYR A 80 20.92 5.62 2.17
N VAL A 81 20.05 5.73 3.17
CA VAL A 81 20.05 6.82 4.16
C VAL A 81 21.37 6.83 4.95
N LEU A 82 21.80 5.69 5.48
CA LEU A 82 23.06 5.56 6.22
C LEU A 82 24.28 6.04 5.42
N LEU A 83 24.35 5.67 4.14
CA LEU A 83 25.47 6.02 3.27
C LEU A 83 25.47 7.49 2.82
N ASN A 84 24.28 8.12 2.76
CA ASN A 84 24.11 9.48 2.21
C ASN A 84 23.81 10.55 3.27
N ARG A 85 23.68 10.18 4.55
CA ARG A 85 23.45 11.10 5.67
C ARG A 85 24.68 11.16 6.58
N PRO A 86 25.52 12.22 6.47
CA PRO A 86 26.72 12.37 7.28
C PRO A 86 26.46 12.24 8.78
N GLU A 87 25.31 12.73 9.25
CA GLU A 87 24.87 12.69 10.65
C GLU A 87 24.66 11.26 11.18
N LEU A 88 24.46 10.26 10.32
CA LEU A 88 24.27 8.87 10.72
C LEU A 88 25.52 8.01 10.51
N LYS A 89 26.58 8.55 9.88
CA LYS A 89 27.79 7.82 9.46
C LYS A 89 28.49 7.06 10.59
N HIS A 90 28.41 7.56 11.83
CA HIS A 90 29.06 6.99 13.01
C HIS A 90 28.10 6.25 13.94
N SER A 91 26.84 6.05 13.53
CA SER A 91 25.84 5.36 14.34
C SER A 91 26.12 3.85 14.42
N ASN A 92 25.60 3.19 15.44
CA ASN A 92 25.55 1.74 15.47
C ASN A 92 24.54 1.25 14.41
N TRP A 93 25.01 0.55 13.38
CA TRP A 93 24.15 0.12 12.27
C TRP A 93 23.10 -0.90 12.73
N THR A 94 23.46 -1.86 13.57
CA THR A 94 22.52 -2.87 14.08
C THR A 94 21.36 -2.22 14.81
N GLU A 95 21.64 -1.25 15.69
CA GLU A 95 20.59 -0.51 16.40
C GLU A 95 19.73 0.31 15.43
N LEU A 96 20.34 0.91 14.42
CA LEU A 96 19.64 1.76 13.45
C LEU A 96 18.74 0.94 12.52
N PHE A 97 19.18 -0.24 12.09
CA PHE A 97 18.33 -1.19 11.37
C PHE A 97 17.18 -1.69 12.25
N ALA A 98 17.42 -2.01 13.52
CA ALA A 98 16.33 -2.39 14.43
C ALA A 98 15.28 -1.28 14.61
N LYS A 99 15.72 -0.01 14.73
CA LYS A 99 14.82 1.16 14.74
C LYS A 99 14.07 1.32 13.41
N SER A 100 14.75 1.08 12.30
CA SER A 100 14.14 1.11 10.97
C SER A 100 13.02 0.07 10.84
N ASP A 101 13.27 -1.15 11.29
CA ASP A 101 12.28 -2.24 11.27
C ASP A 101 11.09 -1.92 12.16
N GLN A 102 11.33 -1.28 13.32
CA GLN A 102 10.26 -0.76 14.16
C GLN A 102 9.40 0.28 13.42
N ILE A 103 10.01 1.22 12.68
CA ILE A 103 9.27 2.19 11.86
C ILE A 103 8.42 1.47 10.81
N TYR A 104 8.98 0.46 10.14
CA TYR A 104 8.22 -0.35 9.17
C TYR A 104 6.99 -1.01 9.81
N HIS A 105 7.19 -1.63 10.98
CA HIS A 105 6.11 -2.27 11.72
C HIS A 105 5.04 -1.29 12.19
N GLU A 106 5.42 -0.14 12.74
CA GLU A 106 4.49 0.94 13.12
C GLU A 106 3.65 1.39 11.92
N CYS A 107 4.28 1.55 10.76
CA CYS A 107 3.60 1.90 9.52
C CYS A 107 2.66 0.80 9.03
N ASP A 108 3.04 -0.46 9.16
CA ASP A 108 2.19 -1.60 8.83
C ASP A 108 0.93 -1.65 9.69
N VAL A 109 1.08 -1.46 11.01
CA VAL A 109 -0.05 -1.39 11.93
C VAL A 109 -0.95 -0.20 11.60
N LEU A 110 -0.38 0.99 11.41
CA LEU A 110 -1.13 2.22 11.10
C LEU A 110 -1.95 2.09 9.81
N THR A 111 -1.38 1.44 8.79
CA THR A 111 -1.97 1.32 7.46
C THR A 111 -2.64 -0.03 7.20
N SER A 112 -2.79 -0.87 8.23
CA SER A 112 -3.32 -2.21 8.09
C SER A 112 -4.75 -2.20 7.48
N PRO A 113 -5.00 -3.02 6.43
CA PRO A 113 -6.35 -3.26 5.93
C PRO A 113 -7.16 -4.23 6.82
N GLY A 114 -6.56 -4.82 7.85
CA GLY A 114 -7.12 -5.94 8.61
C GLY A 114 -6.49 -7.27 8.20
N SER A 115 -7.09 -8.38 8.62
CA SER A 115 -6.58 -9.71 8.26
C SER A 115 -6.81 -10.04 6.79
N ILE A 116 -6.00 -10.94 6.24
CA ILE A 116 -6.12 -11.39 4.85
C ILE A 116 -7.50 -12.03 4.62
N GLU A 117 -7.99 -12.82 5.58
CA GLU A 117 -9.30 -13.47 5.52
C GLU A 117 -10.45 -12.46 5.48
N PHE A 118 -10.34 -11.38 6.27
CA PHE A 118 -11.32 -10.31 6.26
C PHE A 118 -11.37 -9.60 4.90
N VAL A 119 -10.23 -9.23 4.35
CA VAL A 119 -10.13 -8.57 3.04
C VAL A 119 -10.59 -9.51 1.90
N ALA A 120 -10.27 -10.80 1.98
CA ALA A 120 -10.70 -11.79 1.00
C ALA A 120 -12.22 -11.93 0.96
N LYS A 121 -12.85 -12.07 2.15
CA LYS A 121 -14.31 -12.12 2.27
C LYS A 121 -14.98 -10.86 1.73
N CYS A 122 -14.36 -9.70 1.97
CA CYS A 122 -14.82 -8.43 1.42
C CYS A 122 -14.81 -8.39 -0.10
N THR A 123 -13.69 -8.82 -0.69
CA THR A 123 -13.54 -8.88 -2.15
C THR A 123 -14.54 -9.86 -2.77
N GLU A 124 -14.73 -11.03 -2.16
CA GLU A 124 -15.69 -12.05 -2.62
C GLU A 124 -17.13 -11.52 -2.60
N ASN A 125 -17.54 -10.90 -1.48
CA ASN A 125 -18.89 -10.38 -1.31
C ASN A 125 -19.20 -9.17 -2.20
N LEU A 126 -18.21 -8.33 -2.54
CA LEU A 126 -18.40 -7.22 -3.46
C LEU A 126 -18.55 -7.72 -4.90
N GLY A 127 -17.80 -8.78 -5.26
CA GLY A 127 -17.79 -9.38 -6.59
C GLY A 127 -16.95 -8.58 -7.60
N ASN A 128 -16.45 -9.29 -8.62
CA ASN A 128 -15.47 -8.73 -9.58
C ASN A 128 -16.00 -7.51 -10.35
N GLU A 129 -17.24 -7.56 -10.84
CA GLU A 129 -17.82 -6.47 -11.65
C GLU A 129 -17.95 -5.18 -10.85
N CYS A 130 -18.43 -5.26 -9.62
CA CYS A 130 -18.53 -4.09 -8.76
C CYS A 130 -17.15 -3.63 -8.26
N GLY A 131 -16.26 -4.56 -7.94
CA GLY A 131 -14.86 -4.27 -7.62
C GLY A 131 -14.15 -3.47 -8.71
N GLU A 132 -14.36 -3.84 -9.98
CA GLU A 132 -13.82 -3.12 -11.13
C GLU A 132 -14.39 -1.68 -11.24
N GLN A 133 -15.70 -1.50 -11.04
CA GLN A 133 -16.32 -0.17 -11.03
C GLN A 133 -15.75 0.71 -9.91
N VAL A 134 -15.55 0.14 -8.72
CA VAL A 134 -14.96 0.84 -7.57
C VAL A 134 -13.51 1.23 -7.86
N TYR A 135 -12.70 0.31 -8.38
CA TYR A 135 -11.32 0.60 -8.80
C TYR A 135 -11.28 1.72 -9.84
N ASN A 136 -12.09 1.62 -10.89
CA ASN A 136 -12.17 2.65 -11.94
C ASN A 136 -12.64 4.00 -11.39
N LYS A 137 -13.54 4.00 -10.41
CA LYS A 137 -13.95 5.24 -9.73
C LYS A 137 -12.83 5.86 -8.92
N LEU A 138 -12.06 5.06 -8.18
CA LEU A 138 -10.93 5.52 -7.37
C LEU A 138 -9.80 6.10 -8.21
N ILE A 139 -9.43 5.40 -9.29
CA ILE A 139 -8.22 5.69 -10.06
C ILE A 139 -8.50 6.60 -11.27
N HIS A 140 -9.61 6.38 -11.97
CA HIS A 140 -9.90 6.99 -13.27
C HIS A 140 -11.13 7.91 -13.26
N ASP A 141 -11.69 8.20 -12.08
CA ASP A 141 -12.95 8.94 -11.90
C ASP A 141 -14.11 8.40 -12.75
N GLY A 142 -14.18 7.07 -12.88
CA GLY A 142 -15.25 6.36 -13.58
C GLY A 142 -16.63 6.53 -12.95
N ARG A 143 -17.55 5.63 -13.30
CA ARG A 143 -18.91 5.60 -12.75
C ARG A 143 -19.15 4.32 -11.95
N ILE A 144 -19.98 4.45 -10.92
CA ILE A 144 -20.50 3.32 -10.15
C ILE A 144 -22.00 3.24 -10.42
N THR A 145 -22.46 2.05 -10.78
CA THR A 145 -23.87 1.78 -11.05
C THR A 145 -24.66 1.63 -9.74
N LYS A 146 -25.98 1.85 -9.79
CA LYS A 146 -26.85 1.66 -8.62
C LYS A 146 -26.77 0.25 -8.02
N PRO A 147 -26.79 -0.86 -8.81
CA PRO A 147 -26.59 -2.20 -8.25
C PRO A 147 -25.25 -2.36 -7.53
N CYS A 148 -24.16 -1.83 -8.09
CA CYS A 148 -22.86 -1.88 -7.41
C CYS A 148 -22.85 -1.05 -6.12
N CYS A 149 -23.48 0.13 -6.11
CA CYS A 149 -23.64 0.90 -4.87
C CYS A 149 -24.41 0.13 -3.79
N GLN A 150 -25.45 -0.63 -4.16
CA GLN A 150 -26.20 -1.46 -3.22
C GLN A 150 -25.32 -2.57 -2.61
N GLU A 151 -24.52 -3.26 -3.43
CA GLU A 151 -23.59 -4.29 -2.92
C GLU A 151 -22.47 -3.68 -2.06
N LEU A 152 -21.94 -2.51 -2.44
CA LEU A 152 -20.92 -1.79 -1.69
C LEU A 152 -21.41 -1.37 -0.30
N VAL A 153 -22.62 -0.80 -0.21
CA VAL A 153 -23.23 -0.41 1.06
C VAL A 153 -23.56 -1.63 1.92
N LYS A 154 -24.09 -2.69 1.31
CA LYS A 154 -24.37 -3.97 1.99
C LYS A 154 -23.11 -4.61 2.58
N ASN A 155 -21.96 -4.49 1.90
CA ASN A 155 -20.66 -4.91 2.41
C ASN A 155 -20.13 -4.04 3.56
N GLY A 156 -20.54 -2.77 3.59
CA GLY A 156 -20.25 -1.84 4.68
C GLY A 156 -18.92 -1.09 4.55
N LEU A 157 -18.82 0.02 5.27
CA LEU A 157 -17.71 0.97 5.16
C LEU A 157 -16.35 0.36 5.55
N GLN A 158 -16.34 -0.50 6.57
CA GLN A 158 -15.12 -1.18 7.01
C GLN A 158 -14.54 -2.05 5.89
N CYS A 159 -15.42 -2.75 5.18
CA CYS A 159 -15.07 -3.62 4.07
C CYS A 159 -14.51 -2.82 2.90
N HIS A 160 -15.21 -1.75 2.50
CA HIS A 160 -14.74 -0.85 1.46
C HIS A 160 -13.38 -0.23 1.81
N THR A 161 -13.22 0.28 3.03
CA THR A 161 -11.98 0.88 3.50
C THR A 161 -10.82 -0.12 3.52
N ALA A 162 -11.05 -1.35 3.96
CA ALA A 162 -10.04 -2.41 3.96
C ALA A 162 -9.56 -2.77 2.56
N MET A 163 -10.48 -2.87 1.59
CA MET A 163 -10.13 -3.11 0.19
C MET A 163 -9.31 -1.94 -0.38
N VAL A 164 -9.69 -0.69 -0.10
CA VAL A 164 -8.93 0.48 -0.57
C VAL A 164 -7.54 0.56 0.08
N LYS A 165 -7.43 0.29 1.39
CA LYS A 165 -6.12 0.21 2.06
C LYS A 165 -5.23 -0.88 1.45
N SER A 166 -5.80 -2.03 1.13
CA SER A 166 -5.08 -3.13 0.46
C SER A 166 -4.59 -2.70 -0.92
N LEU A 167 -5.45 -2.07 -1.71
CA LEU A 167 -5.09 -1.51 -3.01
C LEU A 167 -3.95 -0.49 -2.88
N ILE A 168 -4.04 0.48 -1.96
CA ILE A 168 -3.00 1.50 -1.79
C ILE A 168 -1.64 0.87 -1.50
N ARG A 169 -1.58 -0.24 -0.77
CA ARG A 169 -0.32 -0.86 -0.33
C ARG A 169 0.42 -1.66 -1.40
N ILE A 170 -0.17 -1.88 -2.59
CA ILE A 170 0.51 -2.65 -3.65
C ILE A 170 1.60 -1.81 -4.35
N PRO A 171 2.66 -2.43 -4.88
CA PRO A 171 3.76 -1.71 -5.55
C PRO A 171 3.33 -0.84 -6.73
N GLU A 172 2.28 -1.24 -7.46
CA GLU A 172 1.72 -0.49 -8.59
C GLU A 172 1.20 0.89 -8.17
N MET A 173 0.86 1.05 -6.89
CA MET A 173 0.32 2.29 -6.32
C MET A 173 1.38 3.21 -5.73
N ARG A 174 2.68 2.87 -5.82
CA ARG A 174 3.82 3.66 -5.25
C ARG A 174 3.88 5.14 -5.66
N ASN A 175 3.30 5.48 -6.79
CA ASN A 175 3.24 6.84 -7.32
C ASN A 175 1.90 7.55 -7.03
N ALA A 176 0.92 6.84 -6.48
CA ALA A 176 -0.38 7.41 -6.16
C ALA A 176 -0.35 8.16 -4.83
N ASN A 177 -1.21 9.17 -4.70
CA ASN A 177 -1.38 9.89 -3.44
C ASN A 177 -2.34 9.09 -2.53
N ALA A 178 -1.79 8.43 -1.52
CA ALA A 178 -2.57 7.59 -0.60
C ALA A 178 -3.64 8.41 0.14
N THR A 179 -3.31 9.63 0.55
CA THR A 179 -4.25 10.53 1.24
C THR A 179 -5.43 10.89 0.33
N GLU A 180 -5.19 11.15 -0.95
CA GLU A 180 -6.25 11.42 -1.92
C GLU A 180 -7.14 10.20 -2.14
N LEU A 181 -6.56 9.01 -2.26
CA LEU A 181 -7.32 7.76 -2.42
C LEU A 181 -8.19 7.46 -1.19
N MET A 182 -7.69 7.70 0.02
CA MET A 182 -8.47 7.55 1.26
C MET A 182 -9.60 8.59 1.37
N LYS A 183 -9.42 9.80 0.83
CA LYS A 183 -10.51 10.77 0.69
C LYS A 183 -11.56 10.28 -0.29
N LYS A 184 -11.15 9.78 -1.46
CA LYS A 184 -12.05 9.20 -2.48
C LYS A 184 -12.82 8.00 -1.95
N ASN A 185 -12.20 7.10 -1.18
CA ASN A 185 -12.87 6.00 -0.47
C ASN A 185 -14.10 6.48 0.31
N SER A 186 -13.93 7.53 1.12
CA SER A 186 -15.02 8.08 1.94
C SER A 186 -16.13 8.70 1.06
N LEU A 187 -15.74 9.42 0.01
CA LEU A 187 -16.69 10.06 -0.92
C LEU A 187 -17.49 9.03 -1.72
N ILE A 188 -16.87 7.95 -2.18
CA ILE A 188 -17.52 6.86 -2.92
C ILE A 188 -18.56 6.18 -2.03
N PHE A 189 -18.18 5.80 -0.81
CA PHE A 189 -19.11 5.16 0.11
C PHE A 189 -20.30 6.07 0.42
N ASN A 190 -20.04 7.34 0.73
CA ASN A 190 -21.09 8.32 1.03
C ASN A 190 -22.02 8.56 -0.17
N HIS A 191 -21.49 8.61 -1.39
CA HIS A 191 -22.31 8.70 -2.58
C HIS A 191 -23.28 7.51 -2.67
N CYS A 192 -22.79 6.29 -2.48
CA CYS A 192 -23.62 5.09 -2.57
C CYS A 192 -24.69 4.97 -1.48
N LEU A 193 -24.56 5.66 -0.34
CA LEU A 193 -25.63 5.76 0.67
C LEU A 193 -26.88 6.52 0.18
N HIS A 194 -26.77 7.27 -0.92
CA HIS A 194 -27.81 8.17 -1.41
C HIS A 194 -28.33 7.85 -2.83
N VAL A 195 -27.95 6.70 -3.40
CA VAL A 195 -28.32 6.25 -4.77
C VAL A 195 -29.45 5.23 -4.75
#